data_AF-A0A8S0FVU7-F1
#
_entry.id   AF-A0A8S0FVU7-F1
#
_cell.length_a   1.000
_cell.length_b   1.000
_cell.length_c   1.000
_cell.angle_alpha   90.00
_cell.angle_beta   90.00
_cell.angle_gamma   90.00
#
_symmetry.space_group_name_H-M   'P 1'
#
loop_
_entity.id
_entity.type
_entity.pdbx_description
1 polymer ?
#
loop_
_entity_poly.entity_id
_entity_poly.type
_entity_poly.pdbx_seq_one_letter_code
_entity_poly.pdbx_strand_id
1 'polypeptide(L)'
;MLLSVVVALTLTPALCGSVLQHVPPHKKGFFGAFNRFYRRTEDKYQRGVIYVLRRAARTMGLYVVLGGGMALMMWKLPGSFLPTEDQGEIMVQYTLPAGATAARTAEVNRQIVDWFLINEKANTDVIFTVDGFSFSGSGQNTGMAFVSLKNWSQRKGAENTALSW
;
A
#
# COMPACT_ATOMS: atom_id res chain seq x y z
N MET A 1 11.28 10.82 -15.48
CA MET A 1 12.48 11.66 -15.24
C MET A 1 12.87 12.48 -16.45
N LEU A 2 12.97 11.91 -17.66
CA LEU A 2 13.37 12.65 -18.87
C LEU A 2 12.46 13.86 -19.18
N LEU A 3 11.13 13.68 -19.11
CA LEU A 3 10.18 14.80 -19.25
C LEU A 3 10.41 15.91 -18.21
N SER A 4 10.73 15.55 -16.96
CA SER A 4 11.02 16.53 -15.90
C SER A 4 12.30 17.32 -16.20
N VAL A 5 13.33 16.69 -16.75
CA VAL A 5 14.55 17.37 -17.20
C VAL A 5 14.27 18.32 -18.35
N VAL A 6 13.49 17.89 -19.34
CA VAL A 6 13.08 18.75 -20.47
C VAL A 6 12.32 19.98 -19.96
N VAL A 7 11.38 19.80 -19.04
CA VAL A 7 10.64 20.91 -18.39
C VAL A 7 11.56 21.82 -17.57
N ALA A 8 12.54 21.25 -16.86
CA ALA A 8 13.53 22.00 -16.08
C ALA A 8 14.47 22.85 -16.95
N LEU A 9 14.74 22.43 -18.18
CA LEU A 9 15.64 23.15 -19.10
C LEU A 9 14.92 24.13 -20.03
N THR A 10 13.61 23.97 -20.25
CA THR A 10 12.85 24.79 -21.20
C THR A 10 11.86 25.72 -20.49
N LEU A 11 10.88 25.14 -19.81
CA LEU A 11 9.78 25.88 -19.20
C LEU A 11 10.21 26.56 -17.90
N THR A 12 11.02 25.90 -17.07
CA THR A 12 11.42 26.47 -15.76
C THR A 12 12.24 27.75 -15.93
N PRO A 13 13.24 27.87 -16.82
CA PRO A 13 13.95 29.12 -17.04
C PRO A 13 13.05 30.20 -17.65
N ALA A 14 12.13 29.83 -18.56
CA ALA A 14 11.17 30.77 -19.15
C ALA A 14 10.17 31.32 -18.10
N LEU A 15 9.71 30.48 -17.17
CA LEU A 15 8.85 30.89 -16.06
C LEU A 15 9.63 31.70 -15.02
N CYS A 16 10.85 31.29 -14.69
CA CYS A 16 11.71 32.07 -13.80
C CYS A 16 11.97 33.47 -14.38
N GLY A 17 12.23 33.60 -15.69
CA GLY A 17 12.45 34.89 -16.33
C GLY A 17 11.19 35.77 -16.42
N SER A 18 10.00 35.18 -16.50
CA SER A 18 8.74 35.95 -16.65
C SER A 18 8.02 36.24 -15.34
N VAL A 19 8.16 35.38 -14.33
CA VAL A 19 7.39 35.47 -13.07
C VAL A 19 8.24 36.02 -11.91
N LEU A 20 9.54 35.71 -11.83
CA LEU A 20 10.36 36.19 -10.71
C LEU A 20 10.63 37.68 -10.83
N GLN A 21 10.27 38.40 -9.78
CA GLN A 21 10.61 39.80 -9.61
C GLN A 21 11.84 39.91 -8.71
N HIS A 22 12.71 40.88 -9.01
CA HIS A 22 13.82 41.19 -8.14
C HIS A 22 13.31 41.90 -6.87
N VAL A 23 13.32 41.21 -5.73
CA VAL A 23 12.92 41.76 -4.43
C VAL A 23 14.10 41.71 -3.47
N PRO A 24 14.46 42.81 -2.79
CA PRO A 24 15.51 42.78 -1.77
C PRO A 24 15.09 41.86 -0.62
N PRO A 25 16.03 41.10 -0.02
CA PRO A 25 15.69 40.13 1.01
C PRO A 25 15.02 40.81 2.20
N HIS A 26 13.87 40.29 2.63
CA HIS A 26 13.15 40.80 3.79
C HIS A 26 14.03 40.73 5.05
N LYS A 27 14.31 41.89 5.67
CA LYS A 27 15.16 42.00 6.87
C LYS A 27 14.37 42.11 8.19
N LYS A 28 13.09 42.49 8.13
CA LYS A 28 12.21 42.72 9.28
C LYS A 28 10.94 41.84 9.20
N GLY A 29 10.22 41.69 10.31
CA GLY A 29 9.02 40.86 10.40
C GLY A 29 9.30 39.35 10.36
N PHE A 30 8.26 38.56 10.08
CA PHE A 30 8.32 37.09 10.04
C PHE A 30 9.38 36.56 9.06
N PHE A 31 9.36 37.02 7.79
CA PHE A 31 10.33 36.58 6.78
C PHE A 31 11.77 36.97 7.13
N GLY A 32 11.99 38.11 7.79
CA GLY A 32 13.31 38.47 8.32
C GLY A 32 13.76 37.58 9.48
N ALA A 33 12.85 37.16 10.35
CA ALA A 33 13.14 36.21 11.43
C ALA A 33 13.44 34.82 10.87
N PHE A 34 12.67 34.35 9.89
CA PHE A 34 12.93 33.11 9.15
C PHE A 34 14.31 33.13 8.48
N ASN A 35 14.64 34.20 7.75
CA ASN A 35 15.96 34.34 7.11
C ASN A 35 17.12 34.27 8.12
N ARG A 36 16.95 34.87 9.30
CA ARG A 36 17.96 34.78 10.38
C ARG A 36 18.05 33.38 10.98
N PHE A 37 16.93 32.70 11.17
CA PHE A 37 16.91 31.32 11.65
C PHE A 37 17.59 30.39 10.64
N TYR A 38 17.22 30.50 9.36
CA TYR A 38 17.79 29.71 8.28
C TYR A 38 19.31 29.87 8.20
N ARG A 39 19.82 31.12 8.20
CA ARG A 39 21.27 31.39 8.22
C ARG A 39 21.97 30.74 9.42
N ARG A 40 21.37 30.80 10.61
CA ARG A 40 21.94 30.13 11.80
C ARG A 40 21.99 28.62 11.64
N THR A 41 20.99 28.03 11.00
CA THR A 41 20.94 26.60 10.70
C THR A 41 21.97 26.22 9.65
N GLU A 42 22.14 27.02 8.61
CA GLU A 42 23.17 26.87 7.59
C GLU A 42 24.58 26.92 8.19
N ASP A 43 24.88 27.93 9.02
CA ASP A 43 26.18 28.04 9.72
C ASP A 43 26.45 26.85 10.65
N LYS A 44 25.41 26.31 11.29
CA LYS A 44 25.53 25.10 12.12
C LYS A 44 25.77 23.87 11.27
N TYR A 45 25.06 23.73 10.14
CA TYR A 45 25.24 22.65 9.20
C TYR A 45 26.65 22.64 8.63
N GLN A 46 27.15 23.79 8.15
CA GLN A 46 28.52 23.92 7.63
C GLN A 46 29.56 23.50 8.68
N ARG A 47 29.42 23.97 9.94
CA ARG A 47 30.31 23.55 11.03
C ARG A 47 30.19 22.05 11.33
N GLY A 48 28.99 21.49 11.26
CA GLY A 48 28.73 20.06 11.41
C GLY A 48 29.44 19.23 10.33
N VAL A 49 29.37 19.65 9.07
CA VAL A 49 30.06 18.99 7.96
C VAL A 49 31.58 19.04 8.16
N ILE A 50 32.14 20.20 8.53
CA ILE A 50 33.58 20.32 8.82
C ILE A 50 33.99 19.39 9.98
N TYR A 51 33.16 19.29 11.02
CA TYR A 51 33.42 18.40 12.15
C TYR A 51 33.41 16.92 11.74
N VAL A 52 32.46 16.51 10.88
CA VAL A 52 32.39 15.16 10.31
C VAL A 52 33.63 14.87 9.48
N LEU A 53 34.03 15.79 8.59
CA LEU A 53 35.22 15.63 7.74
C LEU A 53 36.50 15.49 8.56
N ARG A 54 36.66 16.27 9.64
CA ARG A 54 37.82 16.15 10.55
C ARG A 54 37.87 14.83 11.30
N ARG A 55 36.75 14.10 11.39
CA ARG A 55 36.62 12.82 12.11
C ARG A 55 36.23 11.69 11.15
N ALA A 56 36.78 11.73 9.93
CA ALA A 56 36.46 10.83 8.84
C ALA A 56 36.46 9.34 9.23
N ALA A 57 37.44 8.88 10.02
CA ALA A 57 37.51 7.48 10.45
C ALA A 57 36.32 7.07 11.32
N ARG A 58 35.94 7.91 12.30
CA ARG A 58 34.79 7.65 13.18
C ARG A 58 33.47 7.70 12.40
N THR A 59 33.35 8.64 11.46
CA THR A 59 32.13 8.76 10.64
C THR A 59 32.00 7.65 9.63
N MET A 60 33.12 7.14 9.10
CA MET A 60 33.12 5.94 8.25
C MET A 60 32.70 4.70 9.05
N GLY A 61 33.17 4.56 10.31
CA GLY A 61 32.69 3.50 11.20
C GLY A 61 31.17 3.55 11.42
N LEU A 62 30.61 4.74 11.67
CA LEU A 62 29.16 4.93 11.77
C LEU A 62 28.44 4.56 10.46
N TYR A 63 28.99 4.94 9.31
CA TYR A 63 28.42 4.58 8.01
C TYR A 63 28.35 3.06 7.81
N VAL A 64 29.42 2.33 8.17
CA VAL A 64 29.43 0.86 8.12
C VAL A 64 28.40 0.26 9.08
N VAL A 65 28.24 0.81 10.28
CA VAL A 65 27.20 0.35 11.23
C VAL A 65 25.80 0.57 10.66
N LEU A 66 25.53 1.72 10.05
CA LEU A 66 24.24 2.01 9.41
C LEU A 66 23.98 1.10 8.20
N GLY A 67 24.99 0.90 7.35
CA GLY A 67 24.91 -0.01 6.20
C GLY A 67 24.69 -1.46 6.63
N GLY A 68 25.40 -1.92 7.66
CA GLY A 68 25.19 -3.23 8.27
C GLY A 68 23.79 -3.38 8.87
N GLY A 69 23.31 -2.36 9.58
CA GLY A 69 21.94 -2.31 10.11
C GLY A 69 20.88 -2.40 9.00
N MET A 70 21.07 -1.66 7.90
CA MET A 70 20.21 -1.74 6.72
C MET A 70 20.23 -3.13 6.09
N ALA A 71 21.41 -3.75 5.95
CA ALA A 71 21.53 -5.10 5.39
C ALA A 71 20.80 -6.15 6.26
N LEU A 72 20.93 -6.05 7.59
CA LEU A 72 20.20 -6.90 8.53
C LEU A 72 18.69 -6.70 8.43
N MET A 73 18.22 -5.44 8.34
CA MET A 73 16.80 -5.13 8.17
C MET A 73 16.26 -5.69 6.86
N MET A 74 16.97 -5.51 5.75
CA MET A 74 16.59 -6.05 4.44
C MET A 74 16.55 -7.58 4.46
N TRP A 75 17.48 -8.25 5.15
CA TRP A 75 17.46 -9.71 5.28
C TRP A 75 16.29 -10.19 6.16
N LYS A 76 15.87 -9.42 7.16
CA LYS A 76 14.75 -9.75 8.03
C LYS A 76 13.38 -9.38 7.47
N LEU A 77 13.32 -8.51 6.46
CA LEU A 77 12.06 -8.06 5.89
C LEU A 77 11.47 -9.15 4.97
N PRO A 78 10.30 -9.72 5.29
CA PRO A 78 9.67 -10.69 4.41
C PRO A 78 9.26 -10.00 3.10
N GLY A 79 9.63 -10.60 1.98
CA GLY A 79 9.18 -10.15 0.67
C GLY A 79 7.71 -10.48 0.45
N SER A 80 6.98 -9.57 -0.18
CA SER A 80 5.67 -9.82 -0.77
C SER A 80 5.67 -9.22 -2.17
N PHE A 81 4.85 -9.75 -3.08
CA PHE A 81 4.78 -9.25 -4.45
C PHE A 81 3.86 -8.04 -4.55
N LEU A 82 2.58 -8.23 -4.22
CA LEU A 82 1.58 -7.19 -4.14
C LEU A 82 0.76 -7.40 -2.86
N PRO A 83 0.37 -6.32 -2.17
CA PRO A 83 -0.55 -6.44 -1.05
C PRO A 83 -1.88 -6.99 -1.55
N THR A 84 -2.45 -7.92 -0.78
CA THR A 84 -3.84 -8.33 -0.99
C THR A 84 -4.73 -7.17 -0.55
N GLU A 85 -5.61 -6.73 -1.44
CA GLU A 85 -6.58 -5.66 -1.16
C GLU A 85 -8.00 -6.23 -1.19
N ASP A 86 -8.90 -5.62 -0.45
CA ASP A 86 -10.32 -5.92 -0.53
C ASP A 86 -10.87 -5.41 -1.87
N GLN A 87 -11.07 -6.33 -2.80
CA GLN A 87 -11.60 -6.03 -4.13
C GLN A 87 -13.14 -5.98 -4.16
N GLY A 88 -13.80 -6.15 -3.02
CA GLY A 88 -15.26 -6.22 -2.94
C GLY A 88 -15.84 -7.56 -3.38
N GLU A 89 -15.02 -8.58 -3.60
CA GLU A 89 -15.45 -9.91 -4.02
C GLU A 89 -14.68 -10.99 -3.25
N ILE A 90 -15.37 -12.10 -2.94
CA ILE A 90 -14.80 -13.29 -2.32
C ILE A 90 -15.17 -14.50 -3.18
N MET A 91 -14.20 -15.38 -3.41
CA MET A 91 -14.42 -16.67 -4.08
C MET A 91 -14.31 -17.79 -3.05
N VAL A 92 -15.35 -18.62 -2.96
CA VAL A 92 -15.40 -19.78 -2.07
C VAL A 92 -15.44 -21.05 -2.92
N GLN A 93 -14.46 -21.92 -2.73
CA GLN A 93 -14.41 -23.23 -3.38
C GLN A 93 -14.75 -24.30 -2.35
N TYR A 94 -15.66 -25.22 -2.69
CA TYR A 94 -16.01 -26.35 -1.82
C TYR A 94 -15.90 -27.67 -2.59
N THR A 95 -15.34 -28.67 -1.92
CA THR A 95 -15.14 -30.01 -2.47
C THR A 95 -15.51 -31.06 -1.45
N LEU A 96 -16.46 -31.92 -1.82
CA LEU A 96 -16.91 -33.08 -1.05
C LEU A 96 -16.02 -34.30 -1.37
N PRO A 97 -16.02 -35.33 -0.51
CA PRO A 97 -15.32 -36.58 -0.77
C PRO A 97 -15.70 -37.22 -2.12
N ALA A 98 -14.75 -37.95 -2.71
CA ALA A 98 -14.96 -38.66 -3.97
C ALA A 98 -16.18 -39.60 -3.87
N GLY A 99 -17.06 -39.57 -4.88
CA GLY A 99 -18.30 -40.34 -4.91
C GLY A 99 -19.52 -39.62 -4.31
N ALA A 100 -19.37 -38.40 -3.79
CA ALA A 100 -20.53 -37.58 -3.43
C ALA A 100 -21.36 -37.19 -4.67
N THR A 101 -22.68 -37.30 -4.55
CA THR A 101 -23.62 -36.96 -5.63
C THR A 101 -23.87 -35.46 -5.71
N ALA A 102 -24.32 -35.00 -6.87
CA ALA A 102 -24.69 -33.59 -7.07
C ALA A 102 -25.73 -33.09 -6.04
N ALA A 103 -26.66 -33.95 -5.60
CA ALA A 103 -27.65 -33.59 -4.59
C ALA A 103 -27.03 -33.31 -3.21
N ARG A 104 -25.98 -34.05 -2.82
CA ARG A 104 -25.24 -33.77 -1.59
C ARG A 104 -24.45 -32.47 -1.68
N THR A 105 -23.85 -32.22 -2.83
CA THR A 105 -23.12 -30.97 -3.09
C THR A 105 -24.07 -29.76 -3.06
N ALA A 106 -25.27 -29.89 -3.64
CA ALA A 106 -26.30 -28.85 -3.60
C ALA A 106 -26.80 -28.55 -2.17
N GLU A 107 -26.86 -29.55 -1.30
CA GLU A 107 -27.23 -29.34 0.11
C GLU A 107 -26.16 -28.54 0.87
N VAL A 108 -24.87 -28.85 0.64
CA VAL A 108 -23.77 -28.06 1.20
C VAL A 108 -23.74 -26.65 0.62
N ASN A 109 -24.01 -26.50 -0.69
CA ASN A 109 -24.15 -25.20 -1.34
C ASN A 109 -25.22 -24.34 -0.64
N ARG A 110 -26.41 -24.90 -0.37
CA ARG A 110 -27.46 -24.20 0.38
C ARG A 110 -26.99 -23.73 1.75
N GLN A 111 -26.26 -24.57 2.49
CA GLN A 111 -25.72 -24.18 3.79
C GLN A 111 -24.74 -23.01 3.69
N ILE A 112 -23.90 -22.99 2.65
CA ILE A 112 -22.97 -21.89 2.38
C ILE A 112 -23.75 -20.61 2.07
N VAL A 113 -24.76 -20.70 1.19
CA VAL A 113 -25.61 -19.58 0.82
C VAL A 113 -26.34 -19.01 2.03
N ASP A 114 -26.98 -19.87 2.83
CA ASP A 114 -27.71 -19.46 4.02
C ASP A 114 -26.77 -18.80 5.04
N TRP A 115 -25.55 -19.31 5.20
CA TRP A 115 -24.58 -18.72 6.10
C TRP A 115 -24.20 -17.29 5.67
N PHE A 116 -23.92 -17.04 4.38
CA PHE A 116 -23.63 -15.69 3.89
C PHE A 116 -24.84 -14.74 3.98
N LEU A 117 -26.04 -15.25 3.70
CA LEU A 117 -27.27 -14.44 3.71
C LEU A 117 -27.82 -14.15 5.12
N ILE A 118 -27.48 -14.98 6.12
CA ILE A 118 -27.95 -14.83 7.50
C ILE A 118 -26.88 -14.16 8.36
N ASN A 119 -25.68 -14.73 8.41
CA ASN A 119 -24.62 -14.29 9.33
C ASN A 119 -23.85 -13.09 8.77
N GLU A 120 -23.58 -13.07 7.46
CA GLU A 120 -22.81 -12.01 6.78
C GLU A 120 -23.67 -11.02 5.98
N LYS A 121 -24.98 -10.97 6.26
CA LYS A 121 -25.94 -10.09 5.57
C LYS A 121 -25.54 -8.61 5.54
N ALA A 122 -24.79 -8.16 6.55
CA ALA A 122 -24.30 -6.79 6.62
C ALA A 122 -23.25 -6.50 5.53
N ASN A 123 -22.44 -7.49 5.17
CA ASN A 123 -21.30 -7.37 4.27
C ASN A 123 -21.58 -7.89 2.86
N THR A 124 -22.38 -8.94 2.72
CA THR A 124 -22.73 -9.55 1.43
C THR A 124 -23.82 -8.78 0.70
N ASP A 125 -23.63 -8.57 -0.61
CA ASP A 125 -24.64 -8.01 -1.52
C ASP A 125 -25.31 -9.12 -2.34
N VAL A 126 -24.50 -9.89 -3.08
CA VAL A 126 -24.97 -10.97 -3.96
C VAL A 126 -24.08 -12.20 -3.81
N ILE A 127 -24.69 -13.38 -3.81
CA ILE A 127 -23.99 -14.66 -3.89
C ILE A 127 -24.43 -15.43 -5.13
N PHE A 128 -23.47 -15.86 -5.94
CA PHE A 128 -23.68 -16.66 -7.15
C PHE A 128 -22.95 -17.99 -7.03
N THR A 129 -23.65 -19.10 -7.12
CA THR A 129 -23.07 -20.43 -6.88
C THR A 129 -23.16 -21.32 -8.11
N VAL A 130 -22.10 -22.08 -8.37
CA VAL A 130 -21.95 -23.01 -9.48
C VAL A 130 -21.62 -24.39 -8.93
N ASP A 131 -22.57 -25.32 -9.05
CA ASP A 131 -22.34 -26.72 -8.71
C ASP A 131 -21.77 -27.48 -9.92
N GLY A 132 -20.85 -28.41 -9.67
CA GLY A 132 -20.24 -29.25 -10.72
C GLY A 132 -18.93 -28.71 -11.30
N PHE A 133 -18.54 -27.48 -10.95
CA PHE A 133 -17.33 -26.83 -11.46
C PHE A 133 -16.56 -26.13 -10.33
N SER A 134 -15.24 -26.23 -10.37
CA SER A 134 -14.35 -25.38 -9.60
C SER A 134 -12.99 -25.21 -10.30
N PHE A 135 -12.14 -24.32 -9.80
CA PHE A 135 -10.82 -24.06 -10.40
C PHE A 135 -9.89 -25.28 -10.35
N SER A 136 -10.18 -26.26 -9.49
CA SER A 136 -9.42 -27.51 -9.39
C SER A 136 -9.98 -28.65 -10.25
N GLY A 137 -11.10 -28.46 -10.96
CA GLY A 137 -11.68 -29.46 -11.86
C GLY A 137 -13.22 -29.46 -11.92
N SER A 138 -13.77 -30.37 -12.72
CA SER A 138 -15.21 -30.62 -12.82
C SER A 138 -15.59 -31.96 -12.19
N GLY A 139 -16.73 -32.01 -11.51
CA GLY A 139 -17.18 -33.22 -10.81
C GLY A 139 -18.42 -32.99 -9.97
N GLN A 140 -19.23 -34.02 -9.76
CA GLN A 140 -20.46 -33.90 -8.97
C GLN A 140 -20.23 -33.53 -7.50
N ASN A 141 -19.02 -33.73 -7.00
CA ASN A 141 -18.61 -33.46 -5.62
C ASN A 141 -17.98 -32.07 -5.45
N THR A 142 -17.87 -31.23 -6.48
CA THR A 142 -17.25 -29.91 -6.36
C THR A 142 -18.22 -28.79 -6.72
N GLY A 143 -18.03 -27.62 -6.12
CA GLY A 143 -18.70 -26.40 -6.53
C GLY A 143 -17.92 -25.16 -6.12
N MET A 144 -18.43 -24.01 -6.56
CA MET A 144 -17.81 -22.71 -6.34
C MET A 144 -18.88 -21.65 -6.10
N ALA A 145 -18.65 -20.73 -5.18
CA ALA A 145 -19.48 -19.57 -4.95
C ALA A 145 -18.68 -18.27 -5.15
N PHE A 146 -19.27 -17.33 -5.85
CA PHE A 146 -18.80 -15.97 -6.04
C PHE A 146 -19.65 -15.05 -5.19
N VAL A 147 -19.05 -14.41 -4.21
CA VAL A 147 -19.72 -13.51 -3.26
C VAL A 147 -19.29 -12.10 -3.57
N SER A 148 -20.21 -11.28 -4.07
CA SER A 148 -20.02 -9.84 -4.20
C SER A 148 -20.41 -9.17 -2.88
N LEU A 149 -19.48 -8.39 -2.34
CA LEU A 149 -19.67 -7.63 -1.10
C LEU A 149 -20.23 -6.24 -1.42
N LYS A 150 -20.89 -5.66 -0.43
CA LYS A 150 -21.35 -4.27 -0.51
C LYS A 150 -20.18 -3.30 -0.67
N ASN A 151 -20.49 -2.09 -1.14
CA ASN A 151 -19.48 -1.04 -1.28
C ASN A 151 -18.76 -0.76 0.06
N TRP A 152 -17.45 -0.49 0.02
CA TRP A 152 -16.64 -0.22 1.21
C TRP A 152 -17.20 0.88 2.11
N SER A 153 -17.93 1.87 1.56
CA SER A 153 -18.59 2.91 2.35
C SER A 153 -19.66 2.38 3.32
N GLN A 154 -20.25 1.23 3.01
CA GLN A 154 -21.27 0.55 3.81
C GLN A 154 -20.67 -0.50 4.76
N ARG A 155 -19.39 -0.86 4.57
CA ARG A 155 -18.64 -1.85 5.38
C ARG A 155 -17.55 -1.14 6.17
N LYS A 156 -17.91 -0.61 7.35
CA LYS A 156 -16.97 0.06 8.25
C LYS A 156 -16.39 -0.95 9.26
N GLY A 157 -15.08 -0.90 9.46
CA GLY A 157 -14.37 -1.78 10.41
C GLY A 157 -13.40 -2.73 9.71
N ALA A 158 -12.25 -2.99 10.35
CA ALA A 158 -11.24 -3.90 9.80
C ALA A 158 -11.76 -5.34 9.71
N GLU A 159 -12.69 -5.71 10.59
CA GLU A 159 -13.39 -7.00 10.60
C GLU A 159 -14.32 -7.23 9.40
N ASN A 160 -14.79 -6.17 8.73
CA ASN A 160 -15.77 -6.24 7.64
C ASN A 160 -15.12 -6.22 6.24
N THR A 161 -13.83 -6.58 6.18
CA THR A 161 -13.00 -6.56 4.96
C THR A 161 -12.98 -7.95 4.32
N ALA A 162 -12.88 -8.06 3.00
CA ALA A 162 -12.73 -9.35 2.31
C ALA A 162 -11.49 -10.17 2.75
N LEU A 163 -10.54 -9.52 3.41
CA LEU A 163 -9.24 -10.08 3.83
C LEU A 163 -9.24 -10.69 5.24
N SER A 164 -10.33 -10.54 6.01
CA SER A 164 -10.44 -11.10 7.36
C SER A 164 -10.98 -12.55 7.38
N TRP A 165 -11.21 -13.16 6.20
CA TRP A 165 -11.79 -14.48 6.00
C TRP A 165 -10.76 -15.52 5.55
#